data_AF-A0A6A4Z108-F1
#
_entry.id   AF-A0A6A4Z108-F1
#
_cell.length_a   1.000
_cell.length_b   1.000
_cell.length_c   1.000
_cell.angle_alpha   90.00
_cell.angle_beta   90.00
_cell.angle_gamma   90.00
#
_symmetry.space_group_name_H-M   'P 1'
#
loop_
_entity.id
_entity.type
_entity.pdbx_description
1 polymer ?
#
loop_
_entity_poly.entity_id
_entity_poly.type
_entity_poly.pdbx_seq_one_letter_code
_entity_poly.pdbx_strand_id
1 'polypeptide(L)'
;MARGFKNRTVGATLMNEGSSRSHSIFTIVVEVSEKVNGEDRFRAGKVRLQFLNLVDLAGSERQSKTGATGARLKEGCKINLSLSALGNVISALVDGKGKHIPYRDSKLTRLLQDSLGGNTKTVMVAAISPADYNFEETLSTLRYANRAKNIKNKPTVNEDPKDAKLREYKAEIELLKQMLAQQKGRLVEVHLELEDLTTSTYVAPRQTQRQGHLLADKARHLGPKP
;
A
#
# COMPACT_ATOMS: atom_id res chain seq x y z
N MET A 1 -15.40 23.58 3.86
CA MET A 1 -15.95 23.56 5.24
C MET A 1 -17.31 24.26 5.34
N ALA A 2 -17.42 25.58 5.05
CA ALA A 2 -18.66 26.35 5.23
C ALA A 2 -19.92 25.79 4.53
N ARG A 3 -19.81 25.29 3.29
CA ARG A 3 -20.92 24.64 2.57
C ARG A 3 -21.38 23.33 3.23
N GLY A 4 -20.45 22.57 3.83
CA GLY A 4 -20.76 21.34 4.56
C GLY A 4 -21.52 21.61 5.85
N PHE A 5 -21.11 22.63 6.60
CA PHE A 5 -21.84 23.08 7.79
C PHE A 5 -23.26 23.56 7.45
N LYS A 6 -23.45 24.31 6.36
CA LYS A 6 -24.78 24.76 5.90
C LYS A 6 -25.71 23.60 5.51
N ASN A 7 -25.16 22.47 5.07
CA ASN A 7 -25.92 21.30 4.68
C ASN A 7 -26.12 20.29 5.82
N ARG A 8 -25.55 20.55 7.02
CA ARG A 8 -25.72 19.68 8.19
C ARG A 8 -27.14 19.85 8.72
N THR A 9 -27.87 18.73 8.84
CA THR A 9 -29.14 18.72 9.57
C THR A 9 -28.86 18.90 11.06
N VAL A 10 -29.33 20.02 11.62
CA VAL A 10 -29.22 20.36 13.03
C VAL A 10 -30.61 20.34 13.68
N GLY A 11 -30.70 19.82 14.90
CA GLY A 11 -31.94 19.76 15.66
C GLY A 11 -31.66 19.78 17.16
N ALA A 12 -32.18 20.78 17.86
CA ALA A 12 -31.92 21.02 19.28
C ALA A 12 -32.55 19.94 20.19
N THR A 13 -31.85 19.56 21.25
CA THR A 13 -32.35 18.85 22.46
C THR A 13 -32.11 19.72 23.69
N LEU A 14 -32.74 19.38 24.82
CA LEU A 14 -32.44 20.01 26.12
C LEU A 14 -30.96 19.89 26.54
N MET A 15 -30.24 18.93 25.96
CA MET A 15 -28.82 18.65 26.25
C MET A 15 -27.84 19.25 25.22
N ASN A 16 -28.31 19.67 24.03
CA ASN A 16 -27.45 20.25 22.99
C ASN A 16 -28.27 20.97 21.90
N GLU A 17 -27.93 22.23 21.64
CA GLU A 17 -28.72 23.10 20.76
C GLU A 17 -28.36 22.97 19.27
N GLY A 18 -27.16 22.48 18.93
CA GLY A 18 -26.61 22.62 17.56
C GLY A 18 -26.03 21.39 16.85
N SER A 19 -25.95 20.20 17.46
CA SER A 19 -25.16 19.09 16.85
C SER A 19 -25.51 17.66 17.26
N SER A 20 -26.39 17.45 18.23
CA SER A 20 -26.54 16.18 18.96
C SER A 20 -27.15 15.01 18.16
N ARG A 21 -27.58 15.24 16.91
CA ARG A 21 -28.45 14.31 16.18
C ARG A 21 -27.92 13.76 14.86
N SER A 22 -26.70 14.09 14.46
CA SER A 22 -26.12 13.58 13.23
C SER A 22 -24.63 13.31 13.38
N HIS A 23 -24.17 12.21 12.78
CA HIS A 23 -22.75 11.91 12.59
C HIS A 23 -22.24 12.67 11.36
N SER A 24 -21.09 13.30 11.47
CA SER A 24 -20.42 13.97 10.36
C SER A 24 -19.08 13.29 10.09
N ILE A 25 -18.82 12.96 8.83
CA ILE A 25 -17.54 12.40 8.39
C ILE A 25 -16.96 13.35 7.35
N PHE A 26 -15.76 13.85 7.63
CA PHE A 26 -15.00 14.67 6.70
C PHE A 26 -13.73 13.91 6.30
N THR A 27 -13.64 13.56 5.03
CA THR A 27 -12.52 12.79 4.48
C THR A 27 -11.63 13.70 3.65
N ILE A 28 -10.33 13.71 3.98
CA ILE A 28 -9.29 14.28 3.15
C ILE A 28 -8.58 13.12 2.46
N VAL A 29 -8.58 13.13 1.13
CA VAL A 29 -7.81 12.18 0.32
C VAL A 29 -6.49 12.85 -0.03
N VAL A 30 -5.38 12.20 0.33
CA VAL A 30 -4.03 12.66 0.02
C VAL A 30 -3.45 11.67 -0.99
N GLU A 31 -3.04 12.19 -2.13
CA GLU A 31 -2.28 11.44 -3.13
C GLU A 31 -0.83 11.91 -3.07
N VAL A 32 0.09 10.98 -2.89
CA VAL A 32 1.53 11.25 -2.86
C VAL A 32 2.18 10.50 -4.00
N SER A 33 2.87 11.23 -4.87
CA SER A 33 3.72 10.67 -5.93
C SER A 33 5.18 11.01 -5.65
N GLU A 34 6.05 10.01 -5.71
CA GLU A 34 7.51 10.21 -5.63
C GLU A 34 8.07 10.41 -7.05
N LYS A 35 8.77 11.53 -7.28
CA LYS A 35 9.56 11.74 -8.50
C LYS A 35 10.88 10.97 -8.37
N VAL A 36 11.21 10.15 -9.35
CA VAL A 36 12.51 9.47 -9.44
C VAL A 36 13.31 10.15 -10.55
N ASN A 37 14.54 10.60 -10.24
CA ASN A 37 15.48 11.23 -11.18
C ASN A 37 14.99 12.53 -11.87
N GLY A 38 14.23 13.37 -11.17
CA GLY A 38 13.88 14.71 -11.67
C GLY A 38 12.84 14.75 -12.81
N GLU A 39 12.42 13.60 -13.34
CA GLU A 39 11.37 13.52 -14.35
C GLU A 39 9.99 13.26 -13.72
N ASP A 40 9.00 14.07 -14.11
CA ASP A 40 7.60 13.90 -13.76
C ASP A 40 6.99 12.69 -14.49
N ARG A 41 7.32 11.48 -14.04
CA ARG A 41 6.58 10.30 -14.47
C ARG A 41 5.38 10.07 -13.55
N PHE A 42 4.28 10.74 -13.86
CA PHE A 42 2.92 10.35 -13.47
C PHE A 42 2.55 8.88 -13.82
N ARG A 43 3.46 8.11 -14.46
CA ARG A 43 3.23 6.76 -14.98
C ARG A 43 4.24 5.71 -14.52
N ALA A 44 5.19 6.04 -13.64
CA ALA A 44 6.18 5.07 -13.15
C ALA A 44 6.65 5.29 -11.70
N GLY A 45 6.21 6.37 -11.05
CA GLY A 45 6.52 6.65 -9.65
C GLY A 45 5.58 5.88 -8.71
N LYS A 46 6.04 5.69 -7.46
CA LYS A 46 5.25 5.10 -6.38
C LYS A 46 4.12 6.05 -6.01
N VAL A 47 2.90 5.79 -6.48
CA VAL A 47 1.71 6.55 -6.04
C VAL A 47 1.14 5.90 -4.79
N ARG A 48 0.96 6.71 -3.75
CA ARG A 48 0.35 6.29 -2.48
C ARG A 48 -0.90 7.12 -2.24
N LEU A 49 -2.00 6.45 -1.92
CA LEU A 49 -3.27 7.09 -1.61
C LEU A 49 -3.59 6.93 -0.12
N GLN A 50 -3.72 8.03 0.60
CA GLN A 50 -4.10 8.03 2.01
C GLN A 50 -5.44 8.71 2.22
N PHE A 51 -6.21 8.16 3.15
CA PHE A 51 -7.50 8.70 3.58
C PHE A 51 -7.36 9.16 5.03
N LEU A 52 -7.54 10.45 5.27
CA LEU A 52 -7.67 11.01 6.61
C LEU A 52 -9.15 11.27 6.88
N ASN A 53 -9.75 10.47 7.75
CA ASN A 53 -11.14 10.59 8.16
C ASN A 53 -11.24 11.33 9.50
N LEU A 54 -11.90 12.49 9.50
CA LEU A 54 -12.29 13.22 10.70
C LEU A 54 -13.77 12.96 10.97
N VAL A 55 -14.08 12.34 12.11
CA VAL A 55 -15.43 11.87 12.44
C VAL A 55 -15.93 12.59 13.68
N ASP A 56 -17.02 13.33 13.54
CA ASP A 56 -17.79 13.94 14.63
C ASP A 56 -19.04 13.08 14.86
N LEU A 57 -19.08 12.36 15.98
CA LEU A 57 -20.19 11.46 16.30
C LEU A 57 -21.34 12.24 16.96
N ALA A 58 -22.56 11.76 16.75
CA ALA A 58 -23.73 12.23 17.47
C ALA A 58 -23.57 12.00 18.99
N GLY A 59 -24.42 12.68 19.77
CA GLY A 59 -24.43 12.58 21.22
C GLY A 59 -24.59 11.15 21.71
N SER A 60 -23.75 10.74 22.68
CA SER A 60 -23.79 9.40 23.28
C SER A 60 -24.78 9.27 24.43
N GLU A 61 -25.43 10.37 24.80
CA GLU A 61 -26.36 10.42 25.92
C GLU A 61 -27.59 9.52 25.74
N ARG A 62 -28.14 9.07 26.87
CA ARG A 62 -29.38 8.29 26.87
C ARG A 62 -30.57 9.17 26.52
N GLN A 63 -31.45 8.65 25.68
CA GLN A 63 -32.69 9.32 25.25
C GLN A 63 -33.59 9.73 26.42
N SER A 64 -33.56 9.00 27.55
CA SER A 64 -34.31 9.36 28.75
C SER A 64 -33.89 10.72 29.35
N LYS A 65 -32.66 11.18 29.11
CA LYS A 65 -32.15 12.47 29.57
C LYS A 65 -32.42 13.63 28.60
N THR A 66 -32.92 13.34 27.39
CA THR A 66 -33.13 14.38 26.36
C THR A 66 -34.51 15.05 26.43
N GLY A 67 -35.45 14.45 27.17
CA GLY A 67 -36.84 14.92 27.27
C GLY A 67 -37.62 14.87 25.94
N ALA A 68 -37.12 14.16 24.93
CA ALA A 68 -37.71 14.14 23.60
C ALA A 68 -39.00 13.27 23.52
N THR A 69 -40.05 13.80 22.89
CA THR A 69 -41.34 13.12 22.70
C THR A 69 -41.73 12.98 21.21
N GLY A 70 -42.66 12.07 20.90
CA GLY A 70 -43.26 11.93 19.57
C GLY A 70 -42.25 11.63 18.44
N ALA A 71 -42.28 12.42 17.37
CA ALA A 71 -41.39 12.24 16.22
C ALA A 71 -39.90 12.40 16.59
N ARG A 72 -39.58 13.26 17.56
CA ARG A 72 -38.21 13.47 18.06
C ARG A 72 -37.69 12.24 18.81
N LEU A 73 -38.56 11.52 19.51
CA LEU A 73 -38.20 10.25 20.17
C LEU A 73 -37.85 9.17 19.13
N LYS A 74 -38.67 9.04 18.08
CA LYS A 74 -38.41 8.08 16.98
C LYS A 74 -37.09 8.37 16.26
N GLU A 75 -36.73 9.64 16.10
CA GLU A 75 -35.46 10.07 15.54
C GLU A 75 -34.27 9.74 16.48
N GLY A 76 -34.37 10.09 17.76
CA GLY A 76 -33.37 9.78 18.78
C GLY A 76 -33.05 8.28 18.88
N CYS A 77 -34.07 7.42 18.75
CA CYS A 77 -33.87 5.98 18.68
C CYS A 77 -32.98 5.54 17.51
N LYS A 78 -33.13 6.16 16.33
CA LYS A 78 -32.29 5.83 15.16
C LYS A 78 -30.85 6.31 15.31
N ILE A 79 -30.64 7.45 15.96
CA ILE A 79 -29.29 7.98 16.24
C ILE A 79 -28.56 7.03 17.21
N ASN A 80 -29.22 6.68 18.32
CA ASN A 80 -28.64 5.77 19.29
C ASN A 80 -28.46 4.35 18.73
N LEU A 81 -29.26 3.92 17.75
CA LEU A 81 -29.04 2.65 17.06
C LEU A 81 -27.64 2.57 16.43
N SER A 82 -27.19 3.63 15.76
CA SER A 82 -25.85 3.64 15.13
C SER A 82 -24.70 3.65 16.14
N LEU A 83 -24.86 4.34 17.28
CA LEU A 83 -23.86 4.33 18.37
C LEU A 83 -23.85 3.00 19.14
N SER A 84 -25.01 2.38 19.33
CA SER A 84 -25.14 1.04 19.89
C SER A 84 -24.48 -0.01 18.99
N ALA A 85 -24.74 0.06 17.67
CA ALA A 85 -24.06 -0.80 16.70
C ALA A 85 -22.53 -0.61 16.74
N LEU A 86 -22.06 0.63 16.86
CA LEU A 86 -20.64 0.94 17.05
C LEU A 86 -20.10 0.27 18.33
N GLY A 87 -20.81 0.38 19.45
CA GLY A 87 -20.45 -0.30 20.70
C GLY A 87 -20.39 -1.83 20.59
N ASN A 88 -21.29 -2.43 19.82
CA ASN A 88 -21.30 -3.87 19.55
C ASN A 88 -20.08 -4.29 18.72
N VAL A 89 -19.73 -3.51 17.68
CA VAL A 89 -18.52 -3.73 16.88
C VAL A 89 -17.27 -3.68 17.75
N ILE A 90 -17.13 -2.66 18.61
CA ILE A 90 -16.00 -2.54 19.52
C ILE A 90 -15.92 -3.74 20.47
N SER A 91 -17.05 -4.13 21.07
CA SER A 91 -17.06 -5.27 22.00
C SER A 91 -16.66 -6.56 21.30
N ALA A 92 -17.20 -6.82 20.10
CA ALA A 92 -16.84 -8.00 19.30
C ALA A 92 -15.35 -8.02 18.91
N LEU A 93 -14.76 -6.87 18.58
CA LEU A 93 -13.34 -6.75 18.23
C LEU A 93 -12.42 -6.99 19.44
N VAL A 94 -12.83 -6.56 20.63
CA VAL A 94 -12.03 -6.69 21.86
C VAL A 94 -12.15 -8.09 22.45
N ASP A 95 -13.35 -8.66 22.47
CA ASP A 95 -13.58 -9.98 23.06
C ASP A 95 -12.92 -11.09 22.23
N GLY A 96 -12.74 -10.89 20.92
CA GLY A 96 -12.05 -11.83 20.03
C GLY A 96 -12.72 -13.20 19.87
N LYS A 97 -13.86 -13.41 20.53
CA LYS A 97 -14.59 -14.69 20.58
C LYS A 97 -15.55 -14.89 19.40
N GLY A 98 -15.80 -13.86 18.60
CA GLY A 98 -16.71 -13.90 17.45
C GLY A 98 -15.97 -13.97 16.12
N LYS A 99 -16.31 -14.94 15.27
CA LYS A 99 -15.84 -14.99 13.87
C LYS A 99 -16.38 -13.83 13.02
N HIS A 100 -17.51 -13.25 13.43
CA HIS A 100 -18.19 -12.16 12.73
C HIS A 100 -18.19 -10.88 13.57
N ILE A 101 -17.72 -9.78 12.98
CA ILE A 101 -17.87 -8.42 13.52
C ILE A 101 -19.07 -7.72 12.85
N PRO A 102 -20.07 -7.21 13.60
CA PRO A 102 -21.35 -6.76 13.05
C PRO A 102 -21.30 -5.36 12.41
N TYR A 103 -20.36 -5.12 11.49
CA TYR A 103 -20.26 -3.81 10.82
C TYR A 103 -21.52 -3.43 10.05
N ARG A 104 -22.32 -4.41 9.61
CA ARG A 104 -23.51 -4.22 8.77
C ARG A 104 -24.72 -3.64 9.51
N ASP A 105 -24.71 -3.65 10.84
CA ASP A 105 -25.83 -3.24 11.68
C ASP A 105 -26.15 -1.75 11.58
N SER A 106 -25.20 -0.93 11.11
CA SER A 106 -25.44 0.48 10.79
C SER A 106 -24.61 0.97 9.61
N LYS A 107 -25.08 2.04 8.95
CA LYS A 107 -24.30 2.71 7.89
C LYS A 107 -22.98 3.28 8.44
N LEU A 108 -22.99 3.79 9.67
CA LEU A 108 -21.81 4.34 10.33
C LEU A 108 -20.72 3.28 10.50
N THR A 109 -21.06 2.12 11.07
CA THR A 109 -20.11 1.02 11.28
C THR A 109 -19.57 0.43 9.97
N ARG A 110 -20.35 0.49 8.88
CA ARG A 110 -19.87 0.12 7.54
C ARG A 110 -18.84 1.11 6.99
N LEU A 111 -19.08 2.41 7.16
CA LEU A 111 -18.16 3.45 6.72
C LEU A 111 -16.86 3.44 7.54
N LEU A 112 -16.96 3.13 8.83
CA LEU A 112 -15.81 3.09 9.75
C LEU A 112 -15.18 1.70 9.89
N GLN A 113 -15.58 0.74 9.05
CA GLN A 113 -15.09 -0.63 9.14
C GLN A 113 -13.56 -0.70 9.10
N ASP A 114 -12.94 0.09 8.23
CA ASP A 114 -11.48 0.10 8.11
C ASP A 114 -10.79 0.79 9.31
N SER A 115 -11.47 1.77 9.92
CA SER A 115 -11.01 2.47 11.11
C SER A 115 -11.06 1.61 12.38
N LEU A 116 -11.86 0.54 12.41
CA LEU A 116 -12.08 -0.30 13.59
C LEU A 116 -11.69 -1.75 13.26
N GLY A 117 -10.43 -2.14 13.52
CA GLY A 117 -9.91 -3.47 13.24
C GLY A 117 -9.36 -3.67 11.81
N GLY A 118 -9.34 -2.62 10.98
CA GLY A 118 -8.87 -2.66 9.59
C GLY A 118 -7.52 -1.97 9.36
N ASN A 119 -7.32 -1.49 8.14
CA ASN A 119 -6.13 -0.82 7.63
C ASN A 119 -6.17 0.69 7.86
N THR A 120 -6.20 1.11 9.12
CA THR A 120 -6.18 2.54 9.46
C THR A 120 -5.45 2.75 10.77
N LYS A 121 -4.69 3.85 10.88
CA LYS A 121 -4.23 4.37 12.17
C LYS A 121 -5.36 5.19 12.78
N THR A 122 -5.97 4.68 13.85
CA THR A 122 -7.18 5.27 14.43
C THR A 122 -6.89 5.90 15.78
N VAL A 123 -7.39 7.11 15.98
CA VAL A 123 -7.37 7.83 17.26
C VAL A 123 -8.81 8.11 17.65
N MET A 124 -9.15 7.82 18.91
CA MET A 124 -10.44 8.16 19.49
C MET A 124 -10.23 9.27 20.53
N VAL A 125 -11.00 10.35 20.41
CA VAL A 125 -11.06 11.42 21.41
C VAL A 125 -12.37 11.27 22.18
N ALA A 126 -12.27 11.03 23.49
CA ALA A 126 -13.42 10.91 24.37
C ALA A 126 -13.70 12.26 25.04
N ALA A 127 -14.70 13.00 24.55
CA ALA A 127 -15.14 14.25 25.17
C ALA A 127 -16.03 13.94 26.39
N ILE A 128 -15.66 14.50 27.54
CA ILE A 128 -16.35 14.29 28.82
C ILE A 128 -16.65 15.62 29.50
N SER A 129 -17.67 15.63 30.37
CA SER A 129 -18.03 16.79 31.17
C SER A 129 -17.57 16.57 32.62
N PRO A 130 -16.96 17.59 33.27
CA PRO A 130 -16.60 17.51 34.68
C PRO A 130 -17.79 17.74 35.62
N ALA A 131 -18.97 18.10 35.10
CA ALA A 131 -20.14 18.41 35.92
C ALA A 131 -20.69 17.15 36.60
N ASP A 132 -21.11 17.32 37.85
CA ASP A 132 -21.68 16.27 38.72
C ASP A 132 -22.93 15.63 38.11
N TYR A 133 -23.85 16.42 37.57
CA TYR A 133 -25.07 15.92 36.92
C TYR A 133 -24.78 15.06 35.66
N ASN A 134 -23.57 15.14 35.10
CA ASN A 134 -23.12 14.36 33.95
C ASN A 134 -22.30 13.11 34.34
N PHE A 135 -22.12 12.83 35.63
CA PHE A 135 -21.26 11.75 36.12
C PHE A 135 -21.49 10.41 35.42
N GLU A 136 -22.75 9.97 35.28
CA GLU A 136 -23.09 8.69 34.65
C GLU A 136 -22.71 8.62 33.16
N GLU A 137 -22.86 9.73 32.43
CA GLU A 137 -22.53 9.82 31.00
C GLU A 137 -21.00 9.85 30.83
N THR A 138 -20.30 10.63 31.66
CA THR A 138 -18.83 10.65 31.70
C THR A 138 -18.25 9.27 31.98
N LEU A 139 -18.79 8.55 32.97
CA LEU A 139 -18.38 7.18 33.28
C LEU A 139 -18.65 6.21 32.11
N SER A 140 -19.80 6.36 31.45
CA SER A 140 -20.16 5.54 30.28
C SER A 140 -19.19 5.76 29.11
N THR A 141 -18.87 7.02 28.82
CA THR A 141 -17.89 7.41 27.79
C THR A 141 -16.49 6.89 28.11
N LEU A 142 -16.04 6.98 29.36
CA LEU A 142 -14.73 6.46 29.77
C LEU A 142 -14.65 4.93 29.65
N ARG A 143 -15.70 4.20 30.05
CA ARG A 143 -15.77 2.73 29.87
C ARG A 143 -15.77 2.35 28.39
N TYR A 144 -16.44 3.13 27.55
CA TYR A 144 -16.44 2.95 26.11
C TYR A 144 -15.03 3.14 25.52
N ALA A 145 -14.36 4.25 25.86
CA ALA A 145 -13.00 4.54 25.43
C ALA A 145 -12.00 3.49 25.90
N ASN A 146 -12.15 2.99 27.14
CA ASN A 146 -11.30 1.92 27.67
C ASN A 146 -11.44 0.61 26.87
N ARG A 147 -12.65 0.27 26.41
CA ARG A 147 -12.83 -0.87 25.48
C ARG A 147 -12.19 -0.58 24.13
N ALA A 148 -12.48 0.58 23.55
CA ALA A 148 -11.95 0.98 22.24
C ALA A 148 -10.41 0.96 22.18
N LYS A 149 -9.72 1.32 23.28
CA LYS A 149 -8.26 1.26 23.43
C LYS A 149 -7.68 -0.13 23.13
N ASN A 150 -8.44 -1.20 23.35
CA ASN A 150 -7.97 -2.57 23.17
C ASN A 150 -8.11 -3.09 21.72
N ILE A 151 -8.77 -2.33 20.83
CA ILE A 151 -8.88 -2.70 19.42
C ILE A 151 -7.48 -2.71 18.78
N LYS A 152 -7.20 -3.76 18.01
CA LYS A 152 -5.94 -3.90 17.26
C LYS A 152 -6.21 -3.71 15.77
N ASN A 153 -5.79 -2.55 15.24
CA ASN A 153 -5.78 -2.30 13.80
C ASN A 153 -4.53 -2.89 13.16
N LYS A 154 -4.57 -3.08 11.84
CA LYS A 154 -3.47 -3.62 11.03
C LYS A 154 -3.13 -2.64 9.90
N PRO A 155 -2.59 -1.45 10.21
CA PRO A 155 -2.27 -0.45 9.21
C PRO A 155 -1.11 -0.93 8.30
N THR A 156 -1.29 -0.81 6.99
CA THR A 156 -0.33 -1.09 5.92
C THR A 156 -0.21 0.12 4.99
N VAL A 157 0.82 0.17 4.16
CA VAL A 157 1.00 1.26 3.19
C VAL A 157 0.09 1.00 1.98
N ASN A 158 -0.78 1.96 1.69
CA ASN A 158 -1.64 1.94 0.51
C ASN A 158 -0.82 2.29 -0.74
N GLU A 159 -0.31 1.29 -1.43
CA GLU A 159 0.33 1.41 -2.74
C GLU A 159 -0.63 0.86 -3.82
N ASP A 160 -0.62 1.43 -5.01
CA ASP A 160 -1.39 0.86 -6.12
C ASP A 160 -0.89 -0.58 -6.40
N PRO A 161 -1.75 -1.60 -6.35
CA PRO A 161 -1.37 -2.99 -6.61
C PRO A 161 -0.73 -3.19 -7.99
N LYS A 162 -1.10 -2.36 -8.98
CA LYS A 162 -0.52 -2.39 -10.32
C LYS A 162 0.92 -1.88 -10.31
N ASP A 163 1.19 -0.79 -9.58
CA ASP A 163 2.53 -0.23 -9.44
C ASP A 163 3.45 -1.13 -8.62
N ALA A 164 2.90 -1.82 -7.61
CA ALA A 164 3.60 -2.85 -6.85
C ALA A 164 4.02 -4.03 -7.76
N LYS A 165 3.07 -4.61 -8.50
CA LYS A 165 3.34 -5.71 -9.44
C LYS A 165 4.24 -5.31 -10.60
N LEU A 166 4.09 -4.12 -11.14
CA LEU A 166 4.93 -3.62 -12.23
C LEU A 166 6.40 -3.50 -11.78
N ARG A 167 6.64 -3.16 -10.51
CA ARG A 167 7.98 -3.15 -9.91
C ARG A 167 8.54 -4.56 -9.75
N GLU A 168 7.75 -5.46 -9.21
CA GLU A 168 8.10 -6.88 -9.05
C GLU A 168 8.50 -7.48 -10.41
N TYR A 169 7.67 -7.29 -11.44
CA TYR A 169 7.97 -7.75 -12.79
C TYR A 169 9.22 -7.11 -13.39
N LYS A 170 9.46 -5.81 -13.16
CA LYS A 170 10.69 -5.16 -13.63
C LYS A 170 11.94 -5.73 -12.94
N ALA A 171 11.87 -5.98 -11.63
CA ALA A 171 12.97 -6.58 -10.88
C ALA A 171 13.24 -8.02 -11.35
N GLU A 172 12.19 -8.81 -11.57
CA GLU A 172 12.27 -10.17 -12.12
C GLU A 172 12.94 -10.17 -13.51
N ILE A 173 12.50 -9.26 -14.40
CA ILE A 173 13.07 -9.13 -15.75
C ILE A 173 14.56 -8.79 -15.67
N GLU A 174 14.96 -7.90 -14.77
CA GLU A 174 16.37 -7.51 -14.64
C GLU A 174 17.23 -8.65 -14.10
N LEU A 175 16.73 -9.38 -13.10
CA LEU A 175 17.38 -10.58 -12.59
C LEU A 175 17.56 -11.65 -13.68
N LEU A 176 16.50 -11.94 -14.44
CA LEU A 176 16.54 -12.93 -15.51
C LEU A 176 17.51 -12.51 -16.63
N LYS A 177 17.57 -11.22 -16.97
CA LYS A 177 18.56 -10.69 -17.93
C LYS A 177 19.99 -10.89 -17.44
N GLN A 178 20.26 -10.66 -16.16
CA GLN A 178 21.58 -10.89 -15.57
C GLN A 178 21.97 -12.37 -15.61
N MET A 179 21.04 -13.28 -15.27
CA MET A 179 21.26 -14.72 -15.36
C MET A 179 21.56 -15.16 -16.80
N LEU A 180 20.81 -14.68 -17.78
CA LEU A 180 21.05 -14.97 -19.19
C LEU A 180 22.39 -14.43 -19.68
N ALA A 181 22.81 -13.25 -19.22
CA ALA A 181 24.11 -12.68 -19.55
C ALA A 181 25.26 -13.53 -18.99
N GLN A 182 25.15 -13.99 -17.74
CA GLN A 182 26.12 -14.94 -17.14
C GLN A 182 26.17 -16.26 -17.91
N GLN A 183 25.02 -16.81 -18.28
CA GLN A 183 24.96 -18.09 -18.99
C GLN A 183 25.54 -17.98 -20.41
N LYS A 184 25.32 -16.85 -21.10
CA LYS A 184 25.97 -16.57 -22.39
C LYS A 184 27.49 -16.41 -22.25
N GLY A 185 27.97 -15.69 -21.24
CA GLY A 185 29.40 -15.56 -20.96
C GLY A 185 30.06 -16.92 -20.74
N ARG A 186 29.40 -17.79 -19.96
CA ARG A 186 29.85 -19.15 -19.68
C ARG A 186 29.85 -20.06 -20.92
N LEU A 187 28.89 -19.89 -21.83
CA LEU A 187 28.88 -20.60 -23.11
C LEU A 187 30.03 -20.18 -24.03
N VAL A 188 30.41 -18.89 -24.00
CA VAL A 188 31.55 -18.37 -24.77
C VAL A 188 32.88 -18.89 -24.22
N GLU A 189 33.05 -18.92 -22.89
CA GLU A 189 34.23 -19.52 -22.25
C GLU A 189 34.41 -21.00 -22.63
N VAL A 190 33.33 -21.79 -22.56
CA VAL A 190 33.37 -23.21 -22.94
C VAL A 190 33.70 -23.39 -24.43
N HIS A 191 33.23 -22.48 -25.30
CA HIS A 191 33.56 -22.53 -26.73
C HIS A 191 35.04 -22.25 -26.99
N LEU A 192 35.61 -21.25 -26.32
CA LEU A 192 37.03 -20.91 -26.41
C LEU A 192 37.92 -22.05 -25.88
N GLU A 193 37.55 -22.68 -24.76
CA GLU A 193 38.28 -23.84 -24.23
C GLU A 193 38.26 -25.03 -25.22
N LEU A 194 37.14 -25.26 -25.90
CA LEU A 194 37.02 -26.32 -26.92
C LEU A 194 37.83 -26.01 -28.19
N GLU A 195 37.90 -24.75 -28.61
CA GLU A 195 38.75 -24.32 -29.74
C GLU A 195 40.25 -24.47 -29.43
N ASP A 196 40.68 -24.13 -28.21
CA ASP A 196 42.08 -24.32 -27.78
C ASP A 196 42.48 -25.81 -27.74
N LEU A 197 41.59 -26.68 -27.26
CA LEU A 197 41.80 -28.14 -27.24
C LEU A 197 41.87 -28.77 -28.65
N THR A 198 41.07 -28.26 -29.60
CA THR A 198 41.08 -28.76 -30.99
C THR A 198 42.27 -28.25 -31.79
N THR A 199 42.77 -27.05 -31.49
CA THR A 199 43.97 -26.49 -32.15
C THR A 199 45.24 -27.17 -31.65
N SER A 200 45.31 -27.56 -30.37
CA SER A 200 46.46 -28.27 -29.80
C SER A 200 46.61 -29.72 -30.28
N THR A 201 45.58 -30.33 -30.87
CA THR A 201 45.61 -31.73 -31.35
C THR A 201 45.94 -31.86 -32.84
N TYR A 202 46.03 -30.75 -33.59
CA TYR A 202 46.35 -30.77 -35.02
C TYR A 202 47.87 -30.67 -35.27
N VAL A 203 48.55 -31.82 -35.32
CA VAL A 203 49.95 -31.91 -35.79
C VAL A 203 49.95 -32.13 -37.31
N ALA A 204 50.31 -31.10 -38.08
CA ALA A 204 50.38 -31.20 -39.54
C ALA A 204 51.46 -32.20 -40.02
N PRO A 205 51.21 -33.03 -41.05
CA PRO A 205 52.18 -34.00 -41.53
C PRO A 205 53.33 -33.30 -42.28
N ARG A 206 54.57 -33.57 -41.87
CA ARG A 206 55.80 -33.03 -42.50
C ARG A 206 55.92 -33.51 -43.95
N GLN A 207 55.97 -32.59 -44.91
CA GLN A 207 56.34 -32.88 -46.30
C GLN A 207 57.86 -33.01 -46.44
N THR A 208 58.33 -34.14 -46.97
CA THR A 208 59.74 -34.44 -47.30
C THR A 208 60.09 -33.85 -48.68
N GLN A 209 60.93 -32.82 -48.73
CA GLN A 209 61.50 -32.29 -49.99
C GLN A 209 62.64 -33.20 -50.49
N ARG A 210 62.51 -33.72 -51.72
CA ARG A 210 63.61 -34.36 -52.48
C ARG A 210 64.44 -33.27 -53.17
N GLN A 211 65.74 -33.21 -52.88
CA GLN A 211 66.73 -32.41 -53.61
C GLN A 211 67.10 -33.10 -54.94
N GLY A 212 67.15 -32.33 -56.02
CA GLY A 212 67.80 -32.69 -57.28
C GLY A 212 68.68 -31.54 -57.75
N HIS A 213 69.99 -31.65 -57.52
CA HIS A 213 71.02 -30.77 -58.06
C HIS A 213 71.82 -31.57 -59.10
N LEU A 214 71.89 -31.09 -60.35
CA LEU A 214 72.91 -31.48 -61.33
C LEU A 214 73.60 -30.22 -61.86
N LEU A 215 74.92 -30.20 -61.66
CA LEU A 215 76.00 -29.53 -62.40
C LEU A 215 75.62 -28.56 -63.54
N ALA A 216 76.11 -27.32 -63.48
CA ALA A 216 77.33 -26.87 -64.19
C ALA A 216 77.34 -25.36 -64.45
N ASP A 217 78.47 -24.76 -64.12
CA ASP A 217 78.92 -23.42 -64.48
C ASP A 217 78.83 -23.11 -65.99
N LYS A 218 78.46 -21.86 -66.33
CA LYS A 218 79.34 -20.95 -67.11
C LYS A 218 78.72 -19.58 -67.41
N ALA A 219 79.60 -18.57 -67.27
CA ALA A 219 79.66 -17.28 -67.97
C ALA A 219 78.49 -16.30 -67.75
N ARG A 220 78.61 -15.31 -66.84
CA ARG A 220 79.31 -14.01 -67.00
C ARG A 220 79.02 -13.26 -68.31
N HIS A 221 78.51 -12.03 -68.11
CA HIS A 221 78.75 -10.80 -68.92
C HIS A 221 78.00 -10.77 -70.27
N LEU A 222 77.24 -9.73 -70.65
CA LEU A 222 77.31 -8.29 -70.38
C LEU A 222 75.91 -7.65 -70.45
N GLY A 223 75.77 -6.50 -69.78
CA GLY A 223 74.74 -5.51 -70.06
C GLY A 223 74.91 -4.81 -71.42
N PRO A 224 74.04 -3.82 -71.73
CA PRO A 224 73.39 -3.72 -73.04
C PRO A 224 73.97 -2.65 -73.97
N LYS A 225 73.55 -2.67 -75.24
CA LYS A 225 73.11 -1.54 -76.10
C LYS A 225 73.05 -1.96 -77.58
N PRO A 226 72.31 -1.24 -78.46
CA PRO A 226 71.03 -0.54 -78.30
C PRO A 226 69.83 -1.36 -78.85
#